data_AF-A0A9E0GVH5-F1
#
_entry.id   AF-A0A9E0GVH5-F1
#
_cell.length_a   1.000
_cell.length_b   1.000
_cell.length_c   1.000
_cell.angle_alpha   90.00
_cell.angle_beta   90.00
_cell.angle_gamma   90.00
#
_symmetry.space_group_name_H-M   'P 1'
#
loop_
_entity.id
_entity.type
_entity.pdbx_description
1 polymer ?
#
loop_
_entity_poly.entity_id
_entity_poly.type
_entity_poly.pdbx_seq_one_letter_code
_entity_poly.pdbx_strand_id
1 'polypeptide(L)'
;TEGVIQRGTATVLSDLGRPLFGKTGTTNGPTNVWFVGGSPDLVAGVYLGYDTPRSLGGYAQGGRISAPIWKEAMAPILKDMPKEPFVAPAGVRMVRIDRRSGKRVYGAWPTNDPKPAVIWEAFKPETEPRRTIRKEELDAQAKAEAARAARGPAASKDSDFLQREGGIY
;
A
#
# COMPACT_ATOMS: atom_id res chain seq x y z
N THR A 1 -0.45 0.78 12.59
CA THR A 1 -0.85 1.03 11.18
C THR A 1 -1.56 2.37 11.09
N GLU A 2 -1.07 3.27 10.24
CA GLU A 2 -1.62 4.65 10.11
C GLU A 2 -2.77 4.78 9.09
N GLY A 3 -2.97 3.75 8.26
CA GLY A 3 -3.86 3.83 7.10
C GLY A 3 -5.32 4.17 7.43
N VAL A 4 -5.80 3.85 8.63
CA VAL A 4 -7.16 4.19 9.08
C VAL A 4 -7.36 5.70 9.23
N ILE A 5 -6.33 6.40 9.70
CA ILE A 5 -6.35 7.85 9.90
C ILE A 5 -6.06 8.56 8.58
N GLN A 6 -5.12 8.06 7.78
CA GLN A 6 -4.77 8.71 6.52
C GLN A 6 -5.87 8.57 5.47
N ARG A 7 -6.55 7.41 5.41
CA ARG A 7 -7.39 7.04 4.25
C ARG A 7 -8.66 6.27 4.61
N GLY A 8 -8.84 5.94 5.88
CA GLY A 8 -9.88 5.03 6.35
C GLY A 8 -11.02 5.76 7.05
N THR A 9 -11.51 5.15 8.11
CA THR A 9 -12.72 5.58 8.84
C THR A 9 -12.46 6.63 9.91
N ALA A 10 -11.19 6.98 10.18
CA ALA A 10 -10.81 8.00 11.16
C ALA A 10 -10.08 9.19 10.50
N THR A 11 -10.42 9.52 9.25
CA THR A 11 -9.83 10.64 8.50
C THR A 11 -10.07 12.00 9.14
N VAL A 12 -11.05 12.11 10.04
CA VAL A 12 -11.27 13.29 10.89
C VAL A 12 -10.05 13.67 11.76
N LEU A 13 -9.12 12.73 11.97
CA LEU A 13 -7.86 12.95 12.71
C LEU A 13 -6.69 13.38 11.82
N SER A 14 -6.84 13.37 10.49
CA SER A 14 -5.73 13.59 9.55
C SER A 14 -5.16 15.02 9.59
N ASP A 15 -5.99 16.00 9.94
CA ASP A 15 -5.63 17.41 10.08
C ASP A 15 -4.77 17.72 11.32
N LEU A 16 -4.62 16.76 12.25
CA LEU A 16 -3.64 16.87 13.34
C LEU A 16 -2.19 16.87 12.84
N GLY A 17 -1.95 16.45 11.58
CA GLY A 17 -0.66 16.61 10.91
C GLY A 17 0.50 15.97 11.67
N ARG A 18 0.27 14.77 12.23
CA ARG A 18 1.27 14.00 12.98
C ARG A 18 1.08 12.49 12.78
N PRO A 19 2.14 11.69 12.94
CA PRO A 19 2.06 10.23 12.90
C PRO A 19 1.11 9.72 13.98
N LEU A 20 0.04 9.04 13.56
CA LEU A 20 -0.95 8.45 14.46
C LEU A 20 -1.40 7.09 13.90
N PHE A 21 -1.62 6.14 14.81
CA PHE A 21 -2.32 4.91 14.50
C PHE A 21 -3.72 4.92 15.11
N GLY A 22 -4.61 4.11 14.58
CA GLY A 22 -5.88 3.88 15.25
C GLY A 22 -6.81 2.96 14.51
N LYS A 23 -7.89 2.57 15.20
CA LYS A 23 -8.93 1.73 14.65
C LYS A 23 -10.28 2.12 15.24
N THR A 24 -11.26 2.27 14.36
CA THR A 24 -12.67 2.40 14.73
C THR A 24 -13.32 1.03 14.90
N GLY A 25 -14.31 0.96 15.78
CA GLY A 25 -15.24 -0.15 15.83
C GLY A 25 -16.67 0.31 16.13
N THR A 26 -17.61 -0.49 15.66
CA THR A 26 -19.05 -0.26 15.72
C THR A 26 -19.70 -1.63 15.84
N THR A 27 -20.61 -1.84 16.79
CA THR A 27 -21.39 -3.09 16.88
C THR A 27 -22.56 -3.11 15.89
N ASN A 28 -23.16 -4.28 15.66
CA ASN A 28 -24.43 -4.39 14.93
C ASN A 28 -25.59 -3.77 15.73
N GLY A 29 -26.56 -3.16 15.05
CA GLY A 29 -27.67 -2.43 15.68
C GLY A 29 -27.18 -1.30 16.60
N PRO A 30 -26.18 -0.51 16.13
CA PRO A 30 -25.02 -0.01 16.87
C PRO A 30 -25.35 0.38 18.31
N THR A 31 -25.22 -0.58 19.22
CA THR A 31 -25.36 -0.35 20.66
C THR A 31 -24.13 0.32 21.24
N ASN A 32 -22.95 0.08 20.64
CA ASN A 32 -21.68 0.62 21.08
C ASN A 32 -20.80 1.07 19.91
N VAL A 33 -20.03 2.12 20.15
CA VAL A 33 -19.02 2.64 19.23
C VAL A 33 -17.73 2.91 19.98
N TRP A 34 -16.60 2.63 19.36
CA TRP A 34 -15.30 2.93 19.95
C TRP A 34 -14.26 3.35 18.94
N PHE A 35 -13.26 4.03 19.48
CA PHE A 35 -12.04 4.36 18.79
C PHE A 35 -10.86 4.13 19.73
N VAL A 36 -9.87 3.39 19.26
CA VAL A 36 -8.58 3.23 19.96
C VAL A 36 -7.50 3.72 19.03
N GLY A 37 -6.66 4.62 19.50
CA GLY A 37 -5.61 5.23 18.70
C GLY A 37 -4.56 5.92 19.54
N GLY A 38 -3.50 6.37 18.88
CA GLY A 38 -2.35 6.87 19.60
C GLY A 38 -1.19 7.29 18.71
N SER A 39 -0.16 7.78 19.38
CA SER A 39 1.18 8.01 18.85
C SER A 39 2.11 6.89 19.33
N PRO A 40 3.40 6.84 18.94
CA PRO A 40 4.34 5.87 19.48
C PRO A 40 4.40 5.85 21.02
N ASP A 41 4.24 7.02 21.65
CA ASP A 41 4.44 7.19 23.10
C ASP A 41 3.16 7.19 23.94
N LEU A 42 1.99 7.28 23.28
CA LEU A 42 0.71 7.43 23.96
C LEU A 42 -0.39 6.67 23.24
N VAL A 43 -1.16 5.90 24.01
CA VAL A 43 -2.35 5.19 23.53
C VAL A 43 -3.56 5.59 24.36
N ALA A 44 -4.66 5.89 23.70
CA ALA A 44 -5.93 6.19 24.35
C ALA A 44 -7.11 5.53 23.62
N GLY A 45 -8.14 5.19 24.38
CA GLY A 45 -9.37 4.59 23.89
C GLY A 45 -10.58 5.40 24.33
N VAL A 46 -11.54 5.56 23.42
CA VAL A 46 -12.86 6.13 23.70
C VAL A 46 -13.90 5.08 23.38
N TYR A 47 -14.77 4.80 24.34
CA TYR A 47 -15.90 3.90 24.23
C TYR A 47 -17.18 4.68 24.55
N LEU A 48 -18.21 4.53 23.72
CA LEU A 48 -19.54 5.04 23.99
C LEU A 48 -20.57 3.92 23.83
N GLY A 49 -21.45 3.84 24.81
CA GLY A 49 -22.60 2.94 24.87
C GLY A 49 -23.53 3.40 25.99
N TYR A 50 -24.73 2.84 26.01
CA TYR A 50 -25.64 2.99 27.16
C TYR A 50 -25.38 1.90 28.18
N ASP A 51 -25.58 2.21 29.47
CA ASP A 51 -25.43 1.23 30.57
C ASP A 51 -26.32 0.00 30.37
N THR A 52 -27.55 0.22 29.90
CA THR A 52 -28.41 -0.84 29.36
C THR A 52 -28.31 -0.83 27.84
N PRO A 53 -27.84 -1.92 27.19
CA PRO A 53 -27.60 -1.94 25.75
C PRO A 53 -28.86 -1.57 24.95
N ARG A 54 -28.81 -0.42 24.30
CA ARG A 54 -29.83 0.04 23.36
C ARG A 54 -29.15 0.69 22.16
N SER A 55 -29.85 0.72 21.03
CA SER A 55 -29.32 1.30 19.81
C SER A 55 -28.95 2.78 20.01
N LEU A 56 -27.76 3.15 19.57
CA LEU A 56 -27.28 4.54 19.47
C LEU A 56 -27.87 5.24 18.22
N GLY A 57 -28.69 4.53 17.43
CA GLY A 57 -29.28 5.02 16.19
C GLY A 57 -28.48 4.62 14.95
N GLY A 58 -29.14 4.56 13.79
CA GLY A 58 -28.54 4.05 12.54
C GLY A 58 -27.33 4.83 12.01
N TYR A 59 -27.09 6.05 12.53
CA TYR A 59 -25.95 6.89 12.17
C TYR A 59 -24.72 6.66 13.07
N ALA A 60 -24.85 5.88 14.14
CA ALA A 60 -23.78 5.66 15.09
C ALA A 60 -22.65 4.82 14.49
N GLN A 61 -21.49 5.47 14.33
CA GLN A 61 -20.28 4.84 13.81
C GLN A 61 -19.07 5.37 14.59
N GLY A 62 -18.10 4.51 14.86
CA GLY A 62 -16.90 4.91 15.61
C GLY A 62 -16.12 6.07 14.95
N GLY A 63 -16.12 6.15 13.62
CA GLY A 63 -15.50 7.26 12.89
C GLY A 63 -16.24 8.60 12.99
N ARG A 64 -17.55 8.58 13.28
CA ARG A 64 -18.41 9.77 13.35
C ARG A 64 -18.64 10.27 14.77
N ILE A 65 -18.49 9.40 15.77
CA ILE A 65 -18.81 9.70 17.17
C ILE A 65 -17.55 9.60 18.05
N SER A 66 -16.98 8.39 18.21
CA SER A 66 -15.86 8.19 19.14
C SER A 66 -14.54 8.81 18.67
N ALA A 67 -14.26 8.82 17.36
CA ALA A 67 -13.02 9.40 16.84
C ALA A 67 -12.97 10.94 17.01
N PRO A 68 -14.04 11.72 16.75
CA PRO A 68 -14.08 13.14 17.10
C PRO A 68 -13.89 13.42 18.59
N ILE A 69 -14.51 12.64 19.48
CA ILE A 69 -14.34 12.81 20.94
C ILE A 69 -12.89 12.54 21.34
N TRP A 70 -12.30 11.47 20.80
CA TRP A 70 -10.88 11.17 21.01
C TRP A 70 -9.99 12.32 20.52
N LYS A 71 -10.30 12.90 19.36
CA LYS A 71 -9.58 14.06 18.80
C LYS A 71 -9.60 15.24 19.75
N GLU A 72 -10.78 15.59 20.24
CA GLU A 72 -10.97 16.75 21.12
C GLU A 72 -10.19 16.60 22.43
N ALA A 73 -10.22 15.40 23.02
CA ALA A 73 -9.47 15.11 24.24
C ALA A 73 -7.95 15.09 24.00
N MET A 74 -7.49 14.51 22.88
CA MET A 74 -6.07 14.27 22.63
C MET A 74 -5.36 15.43 21.93
N ALA A 75 -6.06 16.27 21.16
CA ALA A 75 -5.47 17.42 20.47
C ALA A 75 -4.65 18.35 21.38
N PRO A 76 -5.13 18.78 22.57
CA PRO A 76 -4.32 19.61 23.46
C PRO A 76 -3.11 18.86 24.02
N ILE A 77 -3.25 17.57 24.37
CA ILE A 77 -2.16 16.75 24.91
C ILE A 77 -1.07 16.53 23.86
N LEU A 78 -1.46 16.18 22.64
CA LEU A 78 -0.55 15.86 21.54
C LEU A 78 0.17 17.09 20.98
N LYS A 79 -0.30 18.30 21.31
CA LYS A 79 0.33 19.56 20.89
C LYS A 79 1.72 19.72 21.48
N ASP A 80 1.89 19.29 22.73
CA ASP A 80 3.14 19.45 23.49
C ASP A 80 4.05 18.21 23.40
N MET A 81 3.60 17.15 22.72
CA MET A 81 4.36 15.90 22.54
C MET A 81 5.16 15.88 21.23
N PRO A 82 6.34 15.24 21.21
CA PRO A 82 7.14 15.10 19.99
C PRO A 82 6.38 14.34 18.90
N LYS A 83 6.57 14.77 17.64
CA LYS A 83 5.97 14.13 16.45
C LYS A 83 6.87 13.00 15.95
N GLU A 84 7.01 11.96 16.74
CA GLU A 84 7.87 10.84 16.38
C GLU A 84 7.24 9.96 15.28
N PRO A 85 8.00 9.57 14.24
CA PRO A 85 7.54 8.63 13.24
C PRO A 85 7.54 7.20 13.81
N PHE A 86 6.66 6.33 13.29
CA PHE A 86 6.74 4.90 13.60
C PHE A 86 7.98 4.30 12.95
N VAL A 87 8.88 3.77 13.78
CA VAL A 87 10.07 3.05 13.31
C VAL A 87 9.71 1.59 13.09
N ALA A 88 9.97 1.11 11.88
CA ALA A 88 9.83 -0.31 11.58
C ALA A 88 10.91 -1.12 12.33
N PRO A 89 10.55 -2.21 13.02
CA PRO A 89 11.53 -3.03 13.72
C PRO A 89 12.50 -3.71 12.73
N ALA A 90 13.66 -4.12 13.24
CA ALA A 90 14.68 -4.80 12.45
C ALA A 90 14.09 -6.01 11.70
N GLY A 91 14.45 -6.15 10.42
CA GLY A 91 13.95 -7.20 9.54
C GLY A 91 12.67 -6.84 8.78
N VAL A 92 11.89 -5.83 9.18
CA VAL A 92 10.75 -5.39 8.37
C VAL A 92 11.22 -4.69 7.10
N ARG A 93 10.65 -5.09 5.96
CA ARG A 93 10.94 -4.49 4.66
C ARG A 93 9.76 -3.64 4.20
N MET A 94 10.04 -2.41 3.80
CA MET A 94 9.06 -1.56 3.13
C MET A 94 9.06 -1.87 1.63
N VAL A 95 7.93 -2.36 1.13
CA VAL A 95 7.75 -2.75 -0.26
C VAL A 95 6.68 -1.89 -0.90
N ARG A 96 6.93 -1.43 -2.12
CA ARG A 96 5.94 -0.70 -2.92
C ARG A 96 4.95 -1.70 -3.51
N ILE A 97 3.67 -1.50 -3.23
CA ILE A 97 2.60 -2.33 -3.76
C ILE A 97 1.53 -1.47 -4.44
N ASP A 98 0.85 -2.07 -5.40
CA ASP A 98 -0.42 -1.57 -5.91
C ASP A 98 -1.50 -1.80 -4.84
N ARG A 99 -2.16 -0.73 -4.41
CA ARG A 99 -3.11 -0.73 -3.30
C ARG A 99 -4.32 -1.62 -3.56
N ARG A 100 -4.72 -1.81 -4.83
CA ARG A 100 -5.92 -2.57 -5.19
C ARG A 100 -5.64 -4.06 -5.28
N SER A 101 -4.52 -4.45 -5.91
CA SER A 101 -4.18 -5.84 -6.18
C SER A 101 -3.24 -6.46 -5.14
N GLY A 102 -2.59 -5.64 -4.30
CA GLY A 102 -1.56 -6.10 -3.36
C GLY A 102 -0.25 -6.54 -4.01
N LYS A 103 -0.14 -6.41 -5.35
CA LYS A 103 1.05 -6.84 -6.09
C LYS A 103 2.17 -5.82 -5.95
N ARG A 104 3.41 -6.31 -5.89
CA ARG A 104 4.60 -5.48 -5.86
C ARG A 104 4.76 -4.68 -7.16
N VAL A 105 5.09 -3.40 -7.03
CA VAL A 105 5.28 -2.48 -8.16
C VAL A 105 6.75 -2.12 -8.28
N TYR A 106 7.23 -2.10 -9.53
CA TYR A 106 8.58 -1.68 -9.90
C TYR A 106 8.46 -0.47 -10.84
N GLY A 107 9.12 0.64 -10.51
CA GLY A 107 9.18 1.84 -11.38
C GLY A 107 8.17 2.95 -11.07
N ALA A 108 7.17 2.72 -10.21
CA ALA A 108 6.28 3.78 -9.72
C ALA A 108 6.55 4.07 -8.23
N TRP A 109 6.35 5.32 -7.84
CA TRP A 109 6.52 5.79 -6.46
C TRP A 109 5.18 6.24 -5.90
N PRO A 110 4.94 6.05 -4.59
CA PRO A 110 3.76 6.62 -3.93
C PRO A 110 3.71 8.14 -4.13
N THR A 111 2.54 8.64 -4.48
CA THR A 111 2.27 10.08 -4.55
C THR A 111 1.72 10.57 -3.21
N ASN A 112 1.67 11.90 -3.05
CA ASN A 112 1.10 12.54 -1.87
C ASN A 112 -0.44 12.64 -1.93
N ASP A 113 -1.07 11.96 -2.91
CA ASP A 113 -2.52 11.93 -3.03
C ASP A 113 -3.15 11.26 -1.80
N PRO A 114 -4.36 11.65 -1.38
CA PRO A 114 -5.04 10.99 -0.26
C PRO A 114 -5.30 9.49 -0.49
N LYS A 115 -5.40 9.05 -1.74
CA LYS A 115 -5.61 7.63 -2.11
C LYS A 115 -4.68 7.25 -3.26
N PRO A 116 -3.37 7.13 -3.02
CA PRO A 116 -2.43 6.84 -4.08
C PRO A 116 -2.62 5.39 -4.55
N ALA A 117 -2.43 5.15 -5.85
CA ALA A 117 -2.51 3.81 -6.41
C ALA A 117 -1.38 2.91 -5.89
N VAL A 118 -0.21 3.50 -5.64
CA VAL A 118 0.96 2.81 -5.08
C VAL A 118 1.18 3.27 -3.64
N ILE A 119 1.37 2.33 -2.72
CA ILE A 119 1.68 2.61 -1.30
C ILE A 119 2.93 1.85 -0.85
N TRP A 120 3.57 2.37 0.19
CA TRP A 120 4.52 1.60 0.99
C TRP A 120 3.77 0.69 1.95
N GLU A 121 4.05 -0.60 1.89
CA GLU A 121 3.49 -1.60 2.80
C GLU A 121 4.65 -2.35 3.49
N ALA A 122 4.48 -2.61 4.79
CA ALA A 122 5.48 -3.29 5.60
C ALA A 122 5.28 -4.82 5.52
N PHE A 123 6.33 -5.55 5.14
CA PHE A 123 6.31 -7.01 5.11
C PHE A 123 7.36 -7.60 6.06
N LYS A 124 7.03 -8.75 6.65
CA LYS A 124 8.06 -9.64 7.21
C LYS A 124 8.89 -10.21 6.05
N PRO A 125 10.21 -10.41 6.22
CA PRO A 125 11.12 -10.85 5.16
C PRO A 125 10.59 -11.98 4.27
N GLU A 126 9.91 -12.96 4.88
CA GLU A 126 9.43 -14.18 4.24
C GLU A 126 8.04 -14.05 3.59
N THR A 127 7.32 -12.96 3.88
CA THR A 127 5.93 -12.73 3.42
C THR A 127 5.81 -11.74 2.27
N GLU A 128 6.92 -11.12 1.84
CA GLU A 128 6.86 -10.12 0.77
C GLU A 128 6.38 -10.75 -0.56
N PRO A 129 5.58 -10.03 -1.37
CA PRO A 129 5.17 -10.51 -2.68
C PRO A 129 6.43 -10.74 -3.52
N ARG A 130 6.70 -12.01 -3.79
CA ARG A 130 7.84 -12.42 -4.60
C ARG A 130 7.67 -11.88 -6.01
N ARG A 131 8.80 -11.67 -6.70
CA ARG A 131 8.81 -11.34 -8.11
C ARG A 131 8.08 -12.46 -8.87
N THR A 132 6.81 -12.25 -9.17
CA THR A 132 6.14 -13.01 -10.23
C THR A 132 6.81 -12.54 -11.51
N ILE A 133 7.94 -13.15 -11.85
CA ILE A 133 8.34 -13.18 -13.25
C ILE A 133 7.14 -13.85 -13.91
N ARG A 134 6.37 -13.11 -14.72
CA ARG A 134 5.20 -13.70 -15.38
C ARG A 134 5.75 -14.91 -16.12
N LYS A 135 5.28 -16.10 -15.75
CA LYS A 135 5.66 -17.33 -16.45
C LYS A 135 5.41 -17.16 -17.95
N GLU A 136 4.37 -16.39 -18.29
CA GLU A 136 4.06 -15.90 -19.63
C GLU A 136 5.16 -15.07 -20.31
N GLU A 137 5.90 -14.21 -19.59
CA GLU A 137 7.00 -13.42 -20.15
C GLU A 137 8.25 -14.28 -20.38
N LEU A 138 8.52 -15.25 -19.50
CA LEU A 138 9.59 -16.24 -19.69
C LEU A 138 9.25 -17.21 -20.82
N ASP A 139 8.01 -17.68 -20.89
CA ASP A 139 7.53 -18.57 -21.94
C ASP A 139 7.50 -17.83 -23.29
N ALA A 140 7.13 -16.55 -23.31
CA ALA A 140 7.20 -15.71 -24.51
C ALA A 140 8.65 -15.44 -24.94
N GLN A 141 9.57 -15.19 -24.00
CA GLN A 141 10.99 -15.05 -24.30
C GLN A 141 11.60 -16.35 -24.81
N ALA A 142 11.32 -17.49 -24.15
CA ALA A 142 11.77 -18.80 -24.58
C ALA A 142 11.21 -19.18 -25.95
N LYS A 143 9.95 -18.84 -26.24
CA LYS A 143 9.33 -19.07 -27.55
C LYS A 143 9.91 -18.15 -28.63
N ALA A 144 10.24 -16.91 -28.29
CA ALA A 144 10.91 -15.97 -29.18
C ALA A 144 12.37 -16.39 -29.47
N GLU A 145 13.09 -16.87 -28.46
CA GLU A 145 14.45 -17.41 -28.59
C GLU A 145 14.45 -18.71 -29.40
N ALA A 146 13.51 -19.62 -29.16
CA ALA A 146 13.34 -20.83 -29.96
C ALA A 146 12.99 -20.51 -31.43
N ALA A 147 12.12 -19.52 -31.67
CA ALA A 147 11.81 -19.06 -33.02
C ALA A 147 13.02 -18.40 -33.71
N ARG A 148 13.87 -17.70 -32.95
CA ARG A 148 15.11 -17.10 -33.45
C ARG A 148 16.21 -18.14 -33.70
N ALA A 149 16.28 -19.21 -32.91
CA ALA A 149 17.18 -20.33 -33.14
C ALA A 149 16.74 -21.21 -34.31
N ALA A 150 15.43 -21.38 -34.51
CA ALA A 150 14.86 -22.08 -35.67
C ALA A 150 15.03 -21.29 -36.98
N ARG A 151 15.06 -19.96 -36.90
CA ARG A 151 15.56 -19.08 -37.96
C ARG A 151 17.09 -19.08 -37.90
N GLY A 152 17.72 -20.16 -38.33
CA GLY A 152 19.18 -20.25 -38.45
C GLY A 152 19.77 -19.02 -39.16
N PRO A 153 21.08 -18.73 -38.97
CA PRO A 153 21.70 -17.55 -39.58
C PRO A 153 21.40 -17.55 -41.06
N ALA A 154 20.81 -16.46 -41.56
CA ALA A 154 20.57 -16.29 -42.98
C ALA A 154 21.93 -16.43 -43.67
N ALA A 155 22.15 -17.54 -44.35
CA ALA A 155 23.32 -17.74 -45.17
C ALA A 155 23.37 -16.56 -46.13
N SER A 156 24.34 -15.65 -45.95
CA SER A 156 24.64 -14.67 -46.98
C SER A 156 25.04 -15.48 -48.20
N LYS A 157 24.18 -15.52 -49.20
CA LYS A 157 24.49 -16.20 -50.45
C LYS A 157 25.68 -15.48 -51.06
N ASP A 158 26.77 -16.20 -51.26
CA ASP A 158 28.01 -15.74 -51.92
C ASP A 158 27.79 -15.15 -53.33
N SER A 159 26.56 -15.24 -53.87
CA SER A 159 26.13 -14.61 -55.12
C SER A 159 26.14 -13.07 -55.09
N ASP A 160 26.05 -12.44 -53.92
CA ASP A 160 26.01 -10.95 -53.81
C ASP A 160 27.40 -10.29 -53.79
N PHE A 161 28.48 -11.07 -53.66
CA PHE A 161 29.86 -10.57 -53.64
C PHE A 161 30.44 -10.44 -55.07
N LEU A 162 30.16 -11.41 -55.94
CA LEU A 162 30.65 -11.44 -57.33
C LEU A 162 30.01 -10.40 -58.26
N GLN A 163 28.91 -9.76 -57.85
CA GLN A 163 28.31 -8.63 -58.58
C GLN A 163 28.82 -7.26 -58.14
N ARG A 164 29.59 -7.19 -57.04
CA ARG A 164 30.02 -5.91 -56.42
C ARG A 164 31.46 -5.51 -56.74
N GLU A 165 32.33 -6.47 -57.03
CA GLU A 165 33.65 -6.19 -57.62
C GLU A 165 33.62 -6.57 -59.10
N GLY A 166 33.69 -5.56 -59.97
CA GLY A 166 33.54 -5.70 -61.41
C GLY A 166 34.51 -6.75 -61.99
N GLY A 167 33.95 -7.88 -62.42
CA GLY A 167 34.63 -8.86 -63.26
C GLY A 167 34.88 -8.30 -64.65
N ILE A 168 36.13 -7.95 -64.90
CA ILE A 168 36.73 -7.77 -66.22
C ILE A 168 37.20 -9.13 -66.74
N TYR A 169 36.95 -9.34 -68.03
CA TYR A 169 37.17 -10.50 -68.91
C TYR A 169 36.06 -11.56 -68.94
#